data_AF-A0A2D4KN85-F1
#
_entry.id   AF-A0A2D4KN85-F1
#
_cell.length_a   1.000
_cell.length_b   1.000
_cell.length_c   1.000
_cell.angle_alpha   90.00
_cell.angle_beta   90.00
_cell.angle_gamma   90.00
#
_symmetry.space_group_name_H-M   'P 1'
#
loop_
_entity.id
_entity.type
_entity.pdbx_description
1 polymer ?
#
loop_
_entity_poly.entity_id
_entity_poly.type
_entity_poly.pdbx_seq_one_letter_code
_entity_poly.pdbx_strand_id
1 'polypeptide(L)'
;EEAFWLLVSVCERMLPDYFNHRVIGAQVDQSVFEELIRERLPELAEHFKDLSTLASVSLSWFLTLFLSIMPLESAVNVVDCFFFDGIKAIFQLGLAVLEANAVELCSSKDDGHALMILSRFLDHVKNEESPLPPIGNQHAFFSDDMEPCPITEIADLIRDSYEKFGDHSVEQIEHMRYKHRIRVLQSHEETTKQNVLRVVIPDVSIVSEDLEELYDLFKKEHLISCYWEWNSAVVIQRHDPSRPYAEQYRIDSQQFTNLFKLVSPWMCGEHTQVLAERTFRLLDENMGRLIEFKAFVSCLDIMYNGEMNEKIKLLYRLHIPPALTENERDSQSPLNNSLLSTSRPLVIGKSNSEGIDYQKQLKQMLKDLAKEKDTKAEKELPKMSQQEFIQFCKTLYSMFHEDPEENELYQAIATVTTLLLQIGEVGQRSSSSGSDDFSEDFHTEASTSEQDQVFTDTLKISKNVPSLATGDWIVSFEQILASLLTEQSLVNFFEKSLELKPKLETAKLTQCNSKSSGASQPSRGEIEQLNVQ
;
A
#
# COMPACT_ATOMS: atom_id res chain seq x y z
N GLU A 1 -13.18 22.06 -35.77
CA GLU A 1 -14.17 21.31 -34.98
C GLU A 1 -14.28 19.87 -35.47
N GLU A 2 -14.55 19.64 -36.75
CA GLU A 2 -14.62 18.28 -37.34
C GLU A 2 -13.36 17.43 -37.07
N ALA A 3 -12.16 17.99 -37.29
CA ALA A 3 -10.90 17.31 -36.99
C ALA A 3 -10.74 16.94 -35.49
N PHE A 4 -11.31 17.73 -34.58
CA PHE A 4 -11.27 17.43 -33.15
C PHE A 4 -12.17 16.23 -32.82
N TRP A 5 -13.40 16.21 -33.33
CA TRP A 5 -14.32 15.09 -33.09
C TRP A 5 -13.88 13.80 -33.78
N LEU A 6 -13.19 13.91 -34.91
CA LEU A 6 -12.52 12.78 -35.54
C LEU A 6 -11.41 12.24 -34.65
N LEU A 7 -10.54 13.11 -34.12
CA LEU A 7 -9.48 12.71 -33.19
C LEU A 7 -10.04 12.05 -31.92
N VAL A 8 -11.10 12.60 -31.32
CA VAL A 8 -11.81 12.00 -30.18
C VAL A 8 -12.30 10.58 -30.55
N SER A 9 -12.92 10.42 -31.73
CA SER A 9 -13.40 9.11 -32.18
C SER A 9 -12.26 8.12 -32.39
N VAL A 10 -11.12 8.56 -32.93
CA VAL A 10 -9.93 7.71 -33.08
C VAL A 10 -9.41 7.27 -31.70
N CYS A 11 -9.20 8.21 -30.78
CA CYS A 11 -8.59 7.92 -29.48
C CYS A 11 -9.50 7.15 -28.52
N GLU A 12 -10.80 7.45 -28.48
CA GLU A 12 -11.72 6.88 -27.48
C GLU A 12 -12.50 5.67 -27.99
N ARG A 13 -12.69 5.52 -29.32
CA ARG A 13 -13.49 4.43 -29.89
C ARG A 13 -12.67 3.45 -30.72
N MET A 14 -11.83 3.95 -31.63
CA MET A 14 -11.10 3.07 -32.54
C MET A 14 -9.83 2.48 -31.91
N LEU A 15 -9.16 3.25 -31.05
CA LEU A 15 -7.90 2.92 -30.38
C LEU A 15 -7.99 3.09 -28.84
N PRO A 16 -8.93 2.41 -28.17
CA PRO A 16 -9.11 2.57 -26.73
C PRO A 16 -7.82 2.21 -25.99
N ASP A 17 -7.48 3.01 -24.97
CA ASP A 17 -6.28 2.86 -24.12
C ASP A 17 -4.92 3.01 -24.81
N TYR A 18 -4.85 3.47 -26.06
CA TYR A 18 -3.57 3.70 -26.74
C TYR A 18 -2.80 4.88 -26.17
N PHE A 19 -3.52 5.97 -25.88
CA PHE A 19 -2.92 7.26 -25.53
C PHE A 19 -3.06 7.61 -24.04
N ASN A 20 -3.35 6.60 -23.20
CA ASN A 20 -3.33 6.77 -21.75
C ASN A 20 -1.88 6.62 -21.22
N HIS A 21 -1.61 7.06 -19.97
CA HIS A 21 -0.26 7.01 -19.38
C HIS A 21 0.40 5.61 -19.35
N ARG A 22 -0.39 4.52 -19.36
CA ARG A 22 0.09 3.13 -19.34
C ARG A 22 0.19 2.51 -20.73
N VAL A 23 -0.40 3.16 -21.75
CA VAL A 23 -0.37 2.73 -23.15
C VAL A 23 -0.87 1.28 -23.31
N ILE A 24 -1.85 0.88 -22.49
CA ILE A 24 -2.32 -0.52 -22.39
C ILE A 24 -2.81 -1.03 -23.74
N GLY A 25 -3.61 -0.24 -24.45
CA GLY A 25 -4.17 -0.64 -25.75
C GLY A 25 -3.09 -0.94 -26.78
N ALA A 26 -2.07 -0.09 -26.86
CA ALA A 26 -1.00 -0.29 -27.85
C ALA A 26 -0.06 -1.45 -27.48
N GLN A 27 0.20 -1.70 -26.18
CA GLN A 27 0.96 -2.88 -25.75
C GLN A 27 0.21 -4.19 -25.96
N VAL A 28 -1.12 -4.17 -25.82
CA VAL A 28 -1.97 -5.32 -26.19
C VAL A 28 -1.80 -5.60 -27.67
N ASP A 29 -1.91 -4.57 -28.52
CA ASP A 29 -1.78 -4.76 -29.97
C ASP A 29 -0.36 -5.13 -30.40
N GLN A 30 0.67 -4.67 -29.71
CA GLN A 30 2.04 -5.16 -29.87
C GLN A 30 2.12 -6.67 -29.62
N SER A 31 1.48 -7.16 -28.54
CA SER A 31 1.49 -8.59 -28.20
C SER A 31 0.66 -9.42 -29.19
N VAL A 32 -0.46 -8.87 -29.67
CA VAL A 32 -1.27 -9.46 -30.75
C VAL A 32 -0.44 -9.56 -32.02
N PHE A 33 0.28 -8.51 -32.39
CA PHE A 33 1.13 -8.50 -33.59
C PHE A 33 2.25 -9.52 -33.48
N GLU A 34 2.88 -9.67 -32.31
CA GLU A 34 3.88 -10.71 -32.08
C GLU A 34 3.32 -12.13 -32.29
N GLU A 35 2.08 -12.38 -31.85
CA GLU A 35 1.39 -13.66 -32.09
C GLU A 35 1.10 -13.85 -33.59
N LEU A 36 0.65 -12.80 -34.28
CA LEU A 36 0.41 -12.82 -35.73
C LEU A 36 1.71 -13.06 -36.55
N ILE A 37 2.84 -12.45 -36.15
CA ILE A 37 4.13 -12.71 -36.80
C ILE A 37 4.48 -14.20 -36.68
N ARG A 38 4.30 -14.79 -35.50
CA ARG A 38 4.58 -16.21 -35.25
C ARG A 38 3.67 -17.13 -36.08
N GLU A 39 2.42 -16.75 -36.29
CA GLU A 39 1.46 -17.54 -37.07
C GLU A 39 1.66 -17.39 -38.60
N ARG A 40 2.02 -16.20 -39.07
CA ARG A 40 2.00 -15.86 -40.50
C ARG A 40 3.37 -15.77 -41.16
N LEU A 41 4.39 -15.46 -40.39
CA LEU A 41 5.78 -15.34 -40.84
C LEU A 41 6.66 -16.28 -40.01
N PRO A 42 6.39 -17.60 -40.01
CA PRO A 42 7.10 -18.55 -39.14
C PRO A 42 8.60 -18.59 -39.43
N GLU A 43 9.02 -18.40 -40.69
CA GLU A 43 10.45 -18.33 -41.07
C GLU A 43 11.17 -17.16 -40.37
N LEU A 44 10.49 -16.00 -40.27
CA LEU A 44 11.02 -14.84 -39.56
C LEU A 44 11.03 -15.09 -38.04
N ALA A 45 9.99 -15.72 -37.51
CA ALA A 45 9.87 -16.07 -36.10
C ALA A 45 10.89 -17.12 -35.62
N GLU A 46 11.30 -18.05 -36.49
CA GLU A 46 12.37 -19.00 -36.18
C GLU A 46 13.75 -18.33 -36.16
N HIS A 47 13.95 -17.33 -37.01
CA HIS A 47 15.21 -16.59 -37.09
C HIS A 47 15.39 -15.63 -35.90
N PHE A 48 14.34 -14.89 -35.55
CA PHE A 48 14.33 -13.98 -34.40
C PHE A 48 13.94 -14.75 -33.13
N LYS A 49 14.95 -15.13 -32.33
CA LYS A 49 14.73 -15.79 -31.02
C LYS A 49 13.87 -14.96 -30.06
N ASP A 50 13.93 -13.65 -30.22
CA ASP A 50 13.11 -12.70 -29.48
C ASP A 50 12.36 -11.78 -30.46
N LEU A 51 11.08 -12.08 -30.68
CA LEU A 51 10.21 -11.26 -31.52
C LEU A 51 9.84 -9.92 -30.86
N SER A 52 10.14 -9.75 -29.57
CA SER A 52 9.80 -8.52 -28.84
C SER A 52 10.49 -7.29 -29.43
N THR A 53 11.66 -7.44 -30.05
CA THR A 53 12.32 -6.37 -30.79
C THR A 53 11.44 -5.89 -31.94
N LEU A 54 11.06 -6.78 -32.86
CA LEU A 54 10.20 -6.42 -34.00
C LEU A 54 8.84 -5.88 -33.55
N ALA A 55 8.26 -6.47 -32.51
CA ALA A 55 7.04 -5.99 -31.89
C ALA A 55 7.23 -4.57 -31.30
N SER A 56 8.35 -4.30 -30.64
CA SER A 56 8.69 -2.98 -30.07
C SER A 56 8.89 -1.91 -31.15
N VAL A 57 9.57 -2.25 -32.25
CA VAL A 57 9.68 -1.35 -33.41
C VAL A 57 8.30 -1.00 -33.95
N SER A 58 7.47 -2.03 -34.16
CA SER A 58 6.14 -1.86 -34.75
C SER A 58 5.19 -1.08 -33.84
N LEU A 59 5.41 -1.03 -32.51
CA LEU A 59 4.63 -0.19 -31.59
C LEU A 59 4.56 1.27 -32.08
N SER A 60 5.66 1.81 -32.63
CA SER A 60 5.67 3.17 -33.22
C SER A 60 4.76 3.31 -34.45
N TRP A 61 4.62 2.23 -35.24
CA TRP A 61 3.74 2.16 -36.41
C TRP A 61 2.28 2.22 -35.98
N PHE A 62 1.91 1.42 -34.96
CA PHE A 62 0.55 1.39 -34.40
C PHE A 62 0.19 2.70 -33.70
N LEU A 63 1.10 3.28 -32.91
CA LEU A 63 0.86 4.55 -32.18
C LEU A 63 0.61 5.73 -33.12
N THR A 64 1.25 5.73 -34.30
CA THR A 64 1.15 6.84 -35.25
C THR A 64 0.33 6.51 -36.49
N LEU A 65 -0.29 5.31 -36.56
CA LEU A 65 -1.00 4.82 -37.73
C LEU A 65 -0.17 4.98 -39.02
N PHE A 66 1.13 4.66 -38.93
CA PHE A 66 2.13 4.85 -39.98
C PHE A 66 2.43 6.31 -40.41
N LEU A 67 1.73 7.32 -39.88
CA LEU A 67 1.89 8.73 -40.29
C LEU A 67 3.30 9.30 -40.08
N SER A 68 4.05 8.80 -39.10
CA SER A 68 5.37 9.34 -38.75
C SER A 68 6.55 8.58 -39.37
N ILE A 69 6.31 7.41 -39.94
CA ILE A 69 7.35 6.47 -40.35
C ILE A 69 7.44 6.26 -41.87
N MET A 70 6.50 6.82 -42.64
CA MET A 70 6.50 6.75 -44.10
C MET A 70 6.09 8.10 -44.69
N PRO A 71 6.38 8.38 -45.97
CA PRO A 71 6.00 9.64 -46.61
C PRO A 71 4.51 9.92 -46.46
N LEU A 72 4.15 11.17 -46.15
CA LEU A 72 2.77 11.57 -45.86
C LEU A 72 1.79 11.17 -46.97
N GLU A 73 2.23 11.27 -48.23
CA GLU A 73 1.47 10.92 -49.43
C GLU A 73 1.06 9.44 -49.48
N SER A 74 1.87 8.56 -48.89
CA SER A 74 1.60 7.14 -48.75
C SER A 74 0.81 6.87 -47.47
N ALA A 75 1.15 7.56 -46.38
CA ALA A 75 0.53 7.35 -45.08
C ALA A 75 -0.96 7.70 -45.05
N VAL A 76 -1.41 8.71 -45.83
CA VAL A 76 -2.84 9.05 -45.92
C VAL A 76 -3.68 7.90 -46.48
N ASN A 77 -3.17 7.13 -47.46
CA ASN A 77 -3.86 5.95 -47.98
C ASN A 77 -3.99 4.85 -46.92
N VAL A 78 -3.00 4.71 -46.04
CA VAL A 78 -3.06 3.78 -44.91
C VAL A 78 -4.14 4.20 -43.92
N VAL A 79 -4.22 5.51 -43.63
CA VAL A 79 -5.26 6.08 -42.76
C VAL A 79 -6.65 5.91 -43.36
N ASP A 80 -6.81 6.01 -44.68
CA ASP A 80 -8.07 5.72 -45.36
C ASP A 80 -8.51 4.25 -45.14
N CYS A 81 -7.58 3.29 -45.29
CA CYS A 81 -7.83 1.89 -44.97
C CYS A 81 -8.20 1.69 -43.49
N PHE A 82 -7.54 2.39 -42.57
CA PHE A 82 -7.86 2.35 -41.14
C PHE A 82 -9.27 2.89 -40.84
N PHE A 83 -9.70 3.98 -41.47
CA PHE A 83 -11.06 4.49 -41.28
C PHE A 83 -12.13 3.56 -41.85
N PHE A 84 -11.79 2.77 -42.88
CA PHE A 84 -12.72 1.83 -43.50
C PHE A 84 -12.79 0.47 -42.77
N ASP A 85 -11.65 -0.16 -42.51
CA ASP A 85 -11.54 -1.53 -41.95
C ASP A 85 -11.12 -1.58 -40.47
N GLY A 86 -10.86 -0.42 -39.87
CA GLY A 86 -10.36 -0.31 -38.51
C GLY A 86 -8.91 -0.75 -38.37
N ILE A 87 -8.53 -1.10 -37.14
CA ILE A 87 -7.16 -1.49 -36.79
C ILE A 87 -6.66 -2.76 -37.51
N LYS A 88 -7.57 -3.59 -38.02
CA LYS A 88 -7.26 -4.78 -38.82
C LYS A 88 -6.35 -4.43 -39.99
N ALA A 89 -6.63 -3.31 -40.69
CA ALA A 89 -5.82 -2.84 -41.81
C ALA A 89 -4.37 -2.54 -41.41
N ILE A 90 -4.15 -2.01 -40.20
CA ILE A 90 -2.82 -1.68 -39.67
C ILE A 90 -2.03 -2.96 -39.37
N PHE A 91 -2.65 -3.98 -38.80
CA PHE A 91 -2.01 -5.29 -38.60
C PHE A 91 -1.62 -5.94 -39.92
N GLN A 92 -2.52 -5.93 -40.91
CA GLN A 92 -2.29 -6.50 -42.23
C GLN A 92 -1.13 -5.80 -42.94
N LEU A 93 -1.12 -4.46 -42.91
CA LEU A 93 -0.04 -3.68 -43.49
C LEU A 93 1.29 -3.95 -42.78
N GLY A 94 1.29 -4.01 -41.45
CA GLY A 94 2.49 -4.35 -40.68
C GLY A 94 3.07 -5.71 -41.06
N LEU A 95 2.22 -6.74 -41.24
CA LEU A 95 2.65 -8.06 -41.69
C LEU A 95 3.23 -8.01 -43.12
N ALA A 96 2.60 -7.26 -44.03
CA ALA A 96 3.10 -7.08 -45.39
C ALA A 96 4.46 -6.38 -45.44
N VAL A 97 4.67 -5.36 -44.59
CA VAL A 97 5.97 -4.69 -44.44
C VAL A 97 7.04 -5.66 -43.96
N LEU A 98 6.73 -6.51 -42.96
CA LEU A 98 7.68 -7.51 -42.46
C LEU A 98 7.97 -8.60 -43.51
N GLU A 99 6.95 -9.07 -44.22
CA GLU A 99 7.10 -10.08 -45.27
C GLU A 99 7.96 -9.56 -46.44
N ALA A 100 7.71 -8.34 -46.90
CA ALA A 100 8.47 -7.71 -47.98
C ALA A 100 9.97 -7.61 -47.66
N ASN A 101 10.32 -7.50 -46.37
CA ASN A 101 11.69 -7.39 -45.89
C ASN A 101 12.22 -8.68 -45.26
N ALA A 102 11.47 -9.80 -45.31
CA ALA A 102 11.79 -11.00 -44.55
C ALA A 102 13.18 -11.56 -44.86
N VAL A 103 13.60 -11.55 -46.13
CA VAL A 103 14.92 -12.05 -46.54
C VAL A 103 16.05 -11.20 -45.96
N GLU A 104 15.93 -9.88 -46.04
CA GLU A 104 16.93 -8.96 -45.50
C GLU A 104 16.96 -9.00 -43.97
N LEU A 105 15.80 -9.09 -43.33
CA LEU A 105 15.66 -9.25 -41.88
C LEU A 105 16.30 -10.55 -41.38
N CYS A 106 16.10 -11.67 -42.09
CA CYS A 106 16.76 -12.95 -41.80
C CYS A 106 18.28 -12.93 -42.08
N SER A 107 18.79 -11.91 -42.75
CA SER A 107 20.23 -11.68 -42.92
C SER A 107 20.81 -10.68 -41.92
N SER A 108 19.95 -10.10 -41.06
CA SER A 108 20.36 -9.07 -40.12
C SER A 108 21.25 -9.64 -39.00
N LYS A 109 22.20 -8.82 -38.55
CA LYS A 109 23.19 -9.22 -37.53
C LYS A 109 22.76 -8.88 -36.11
N ASP A 110 21.98 -7.80 -35.98
CA ASP A 110 21.49 -7.26 -34.73
C ASP A 110 20.19 -6.48 -34.96
N ASP A 111 19.54 -6.13 -33.85
CA ASP A 111 18.28 -5.39 -33.80
C ASP A 111 18.37 -4.00 -34.46
N GLY A 112 19.54 -3.36 -34.39
CA GLY A 112 19.77 -2.05 -35.01
C GLY A 112 19.78 -2.12 -36.54
N HIS A 113 20.37 -3.17 -37.09
CA HIS A 113 20.36 -3.41 -38.53
C HIS A 113 18.96 -3.73 -39.04
N ALA A 114 18.18 -4.55 -38.31
CA ALA A 114 16.78 -4.83 -38.64
C ALA A 114 15.93 -3.55 -38.66
N LEU A 115 16.12 -2.67 -37.68
CA LEU A 115 15.52 -1.34 -37.62
C LEU A 115 15.85 -0.48 -38.85
N MET A 116 17.13 -0.46 -39.25
CA MET A 116 17.57 0.30 -40.43
C MET A 116 16.93 -0.21 -41.72
N ILE A 117 16.82 -1.54 -41.89
CA ILE A 117 16.16 -2.15 -43.06
C ILE A 117 14.70 -1.69 -43.14
N LEU A 118 13.96 -1.81 -42.05
CA LEU A 118 12.53 -1.44 -42.00
C LEU A 118 12.32 0.06 -42.21
N SER A 119 13.11 0.90 -41.55
CA SER A 119 13.04 2.36 -41.73
C SER A 119 13.35 2.75 -43.16
N ARG A 120 14.39 2.15 -43.76
CA ARG A 120 14.77 2.42 -45.15
C ARG A 120 13.66 2.00 -46.10
N PHE A 121 13.06 0.82 -45.93
CA PHE A 121 11.97 0.36 -46.77
C PHE A 121 10.78 1.33 -46.73
N LEU A 122 10.32 1.70 -45.53
CA LEU A 122 9.17 2.58 -45.32
C LEU A 122 9.40 3.99 -45.87
N ASP A 123 10.62 4.53 -45.82
CA ASP A 123 10.99 5.80 -46.44
C ASP A 123 10.91 5.78 -47.98
N HIS A 124 11.00 4.61 -48.61
CA HIS A 124 10.94 4.42 -50.07
C HIS A 124 9.56 3.97 -50.57
N VAL A 125 8.54 3.90 -49.70
CA VAL A 125 7.15 3.65 -50.10
C VAL A 125 6.54 4.95 -50.63
N LYS A 126 6.16 4.97 -51.91
CA LYS A 126 5.65 6.17 -52.59
C LYS A 126 4.23 5.99 -53.11
N ASN A 127 3.59 7.11 -53.40
CA ASN A 127 2.30 7.19 -54.04
C ASN A 127 2.43 8.00 -55.34
N GLU A 128 2.55 7.33 -56.48
CA GLU A 128 2.66 8.02 -57.78
C GLU A 128 1.42 8.83 -58.16
N GLU A 129 0.26 8.52 -57.58
CA GLU A 129 -1.01 9.22 -57.86
C GLU A 129 -1.24 10.45 -56.94
N SER A 130 -0.28 10.78 -56.07
CA SER A 130 -0.41 11.87 -55.11
C SER A 130 -0.52 13.24 -55.79
N PRO A 131 -1.54 14.05 -55.46
CA PRO A 131 -1.64 15.44 -55.91
C PRO A 131 -0.75 16.41 -55.08
N LEU A 132 -0.09 15.91 -54.02
CA LEU A 132 0.74 16.72 -53.14
C LEU A 132 2.15 16.91 -53.74
N PRO A 133 2.82 18.05 -53.48
CA PRO A 133 4.21 18.21 -53.84
C PRO A 133 5.08 17.28 -52.97
N PRO A 134 6.15 16.67 -53.52
CA PRO A 134 6.98 15.73 -52.77
C PRO A 134 7.70 16.45 -51.62
N ILE A 135 7.13 16.34 -50.42
CA ILE A 135 7.74 16.82 -49.18
C ILE A 135 8.51 15.63 -48.61
N GLY A 136 9.84 15.71 -48.61
CA GLY A 136 10.70 14.69 -48.01
C GLY A 136 10.42 14.55 -46.51
N ASN A 137 10.43 13.31 -46.01
CA ASN A 137 10.26 13.00 -44.58
C ASN A 137 11.22 13.85 -43.72
N GLN A 138 10.68 14.59 -42.75
CA GLN A 138 11.48 15.42 -41.82
C GLN A 138 12.34 14.57 -40.86
N HIS A 139 12.20 13.23 -40.89
CA HIS A 139 12.90 12.26 -40.06
C HIS A 139 13.80 11.28 -40.85
N ALA A 140 14.19 11.60 -42.09
CA ALA A 140 15.12 10.77 -42.86
C ALA A 140 16.49 10.71 -42.15
N PHE A 141 16.70 9.68 -41.32
CA PHE A 141 17.85 9.55 -40.41
C PHE A 141 19.15 9.11 -41.09
N PHE A 142 19.14 8.84 -42.41
CA PHE A 142 20.29 8.26 -43.10
C PHE A 142 20.59 8.95 -44.42
N SER A 143 21.71 9.68 -44.44
CA SER A 143 22.31 10.25 -45.64
C SER A 143 23.13 9.18 -46.41
N ASP A 144 22.70 8.93 -47.64
CA ASP A 144 23.48 9.07 -48.87
C ASP A 144 24.68 8.14 -49.19
N ASP A 145 24.68 6.85 -48.83
CA ASP A 145 25.76 5.95 -49.31
C ASP A 145 25.42 4.46 -49.55
N MET A 146 24.15 4.09 -49.80
CA MET A 146 23.81 2.68 -50.13
C MET A 146 22.83 2.55 -51.29
N GLU A 147 23.13 1.58 -52.17
CA GLU A 147 22.40 1.02 -53.34
C GLU A 147 20.94 1.44 -53.49
N PRO A 148 20.47 1.91 -54.67
CA PRO A 148 19.10 2.34 -54.87
C PRO A 148 18.11 1.24 -54.45
N CYS A 149 17.34 1.52 -53.41
CA CYS A 149 16.29 0.61 -52.93
C CYS A 149 15.15 0.63 -53.96
N PRO A 150 14.56 -0.52 -54.33
CA PRO A 150 13.41 -0.53 -55.22
C PRO A 150 12.27 0.26 -54.58
N ILE A 151 11.78 1.27 -55.31
CA ILE A 151 10.62 2.05 -54.89
C ILE A 151 9.42 1.10 -54.86
N THR A 152 8.68 1.09 -53.76
CA THR A 152 7.46 0.29 -53.61
C THR A 152 6.25 1.22 -53.67
N GLU A 153 5.30 0.92 -54.55
CA GLU A 153 4.05 1.68 -54.61
C GLU A 153 3.15 1.31 -53.42
N ILE A 154 2.59 2.32 -52.76
CA ILE A 154 1.70 2.12 -51.61
C ILE A 154 0.47 1.31 -51.98
N ALA A 155 -0.06 1.49 -53.19
CA ALA A 155 -1.21 0.73 -53.67
C ALA A 155 -0.90 -0.78 -53.79
N ASP A 156 0.34 -1.10 -54.17
CA ASP A 156 0.81 -2.48 -54.26
C ASP A 156 0.98 -3.08 -52.86
N LEU A 157 1.60 -2.34 -51.94
CA LEU A 157 1.77 -2.78 -50.55
C LEU A 157 0.43 -2.99 -49.84
N ILE A 158 -0.54 -2.08 -50.03
CA ILE A 158 -1.89 -2.22 -49.50
C ILE A 158 -2.55 -3.46 -50.11
N ARG A 159 -2.53 -3.63 -51.43
CA ARG A 159 -3.13 -4.79 -52.09
C ARG A 159 -2.54 -6.10 -51.57
N ASP A 160 -1.22 -6.19 -51.50
CA ASP A 160 -0.51 -7.35 -50.96
C ASP A 160 -0.94 -7.65 -49.52
N SER A 161 -1.12 -6.62 -48.69
CA SER A 161 -1.57 -6.79 -47.31
C SER A 161 -2.96 -7.43 -47.20
N TYR A 162 -3.90 -7.01 -48.05
CA TYR A 162 -5.26 -7.55 -48.09
C TYR A 162 -5.31 -8.94 -48.73
N GLU A 163 -4.51 -9.21 -49.77
CA GLU A 163 -4.48 -10.51 -50.44
C GLU A 163 -3.86 -11.60 -49.56
N LYS A 164 -2.76 -11.28 -48.87
CA LYS A 164 -1.98 -12.27 -48.11
C LYS A 164 -2.42 -12.41 -46.65
N PHE A 165 -3.00 -11.37 -46.05
CA PHE A 165 -3.39 -11.35 -44.63
C PHE A 165 -4.88 -10.99 -44.42
N GLY A 166 -5.69 -11.04 -45.47
CA GLY A 166 -7.13 -10.71 -45.50
C GLY A 166 -8.06 -11.65 -44.71
N ASP A 167 -7.59 -12.83 -44.34
CA ASP A 167 -8.38 -13.90 -43.73
C ASP A 167 -8.65 -13.71 -42.23
N HIS A 168 -7.93 -12.80 -41.56
CA HIS A 168 -8.22 -12.45 -40.18
C HIS A 168 -9.50 -11.62 -40.08
N SER A 169 -10.50 -12.12 -39.36
CA SER A 169 -11.70 -11.34 -39.06
C SER A 169 -11.44 -10.33 -37.94
N VAL A 170 -12.25 -9.26 -37.90
CA VAL A 170 -12.22 -8.29 -36.79
C VAL A 170 -12.45 -9.00 -35.44
N GLU A 171 -13.38 -9.97 -35.41
CA GLU A 171 -13.69 -10.78 -34.22
C GLU A 171 -12.48 -11.60 -33.73
N GLN A 172 -11.66 -12.14 -34.64
CA GLN A 172 -10.43 -12.85 -34.25
C GLN A 172 -9.41 -11.90 -33.62
N ILE A 173 -9.21 -10.70 -34.20
CA ILE A 173 -8.32 -9.68 -33.63
C ILE A 173 -8.83 -9.24 -32.24
N GLU A 174 -10.13 -9.04 -32.08
CA GLU A 174 -10.74 -8.71 -30.77
C GLU A 174 -10.55 -9.83 -29.74
N HIS A 175 -10.73 -11.09 -30.14
CA HIS A 175 -10.49 -12.24 -29.26
C HIS A 175 -9.02 -12.29 -28.80
N MET A 176 -8.09 -12.05 -29.71
CA MET A 176 -6.65 -11.99 -29.42
C MET A 176 -6.35 -10.83 -28.47
N ARG A 177 -6.92 -9.64 -28.72
CA ARG A 177 -6.81 -8.48 -27.83
C ARG A 177 -7.29 -8.80 -26.42
N TYR A 178 -8.44 -9.46 -26.27
CA TYR A 178 -8.95 -9.86 -24.95
C TYR A 178 -7.97 -10.78 -24.21
N LYS A 179 -7.47 -11.82 -24.89
CA LYS A 179 -6.48 -12.76 -24.34
C LYS A 179 -5.19 -12.07 -23.92
N HIS A 180 -4.69 -11.14 -24.73
CA HIS A 180 -3.45 -10.40 -24.46
C HIS A 180 -3.63 -9.31 -23.41
N ARG A 181 -4.79 -8.66 -23.33
CA ARG A 181 -5.10 -7.62 -22.35
C ARG A 181 -4.92 -8.10 -20.92
N ILE A 182 -5.37 -9.32 -20.61
CA ILE A 182 -5.17 -9.90 -19.28
C ILE A 182 -3.67 -10.02 -18.95
N ARG A 183 -2.86 -10.51 -19.89
CA ARG A 183 -1.41 -10.68 -19.71
C ARG A 183 -0.69 -9.34 -19.54
N VAL A 184 -1.02 -8.35 -20.36
CA VAL A 184 -0.45 -7.00 -20.27
C VAL A 184 -0.78 -6.36 -18.93
N LEU A 185 -2.04 -6.44 -18.50
CA LEU A 185 -2.45 -5.92 -17.19
C LEU A 185 -1.73 -6.63 -16.05
N GLN A 186 -1.60 -7.96 -16.09
CA GLN A 186 -0.83 -8.71 -15.09
C GLN A 186 0.64 -8.27 -15.03
N SER A 187 1.28 -8.03 -16.19
CA SER A 187 2.66 -7.55 -16.27
C SER A 187 2.83 -6.15 -15.65
N HIS A 188 1.90 -5.23 -15.92
CA HIS A 188 1.88 -3.90 -15.29
C HIS A 188 1.70 -3.99 -13.77
N GLU A 189 0.81 -4.86 -13.33
CA GLU A 189 0.55 -5.07 -11.91
C GLU A 189 1.74 -5.69 -11.18
N GLU A 190 2.42 -6.64 -11.82
CA GLU A 190 3.65 -7.23 -11.29
C GLU A 190 4.76 -6.18 -11.20
N THR A 191 4.95 -5.38 -12.27
CA THR A 191 5.93 -4.28 -12.28
C THR A 191 5.65 -3.27 -11.17
N THR A 192 4.38 -2.93 -10.96
CA THR A 192 3.93 -2.03 -9.88
C THR A 192 4.27 -2.62 -8.52
N LYS A 193 3.91 -3.89 -8.28
CA LYS A 193 4.24 -4.62 -7.04
C LYS A 193 5.75 -4.57 -6.78
N GLN A 194 6.56 -4.94 -7.76
CA GLN A 194 8.03 -4.97 -7.62
C GLN A 194 8.60 -3.58 -7.30
N ASN A 195 8.04 -2.51 -7.89
CA ASN A 195 8.45 -1.14 -7.57
C ASN A 195 8.07 -0.73 -6.13
N VAL A 196 6.89 -1.11 -5.64
CA VAL A 196 6.50 -0.88 -4.23
C VAL A 196 7.44 -1.62 -3.29
N LEU A 197 7.67 -2.91 -3.53
CA LEU A 197 8.52 -3.75 -2.70
C LEU A 197 9.95 -3.22 -2.63
N ARG A 198 10.49 -2.75 -3.76
CA ARG A 198 11.83 -2.13 -3.80
C ARG A 198 11.98 -0.95 -2.84
N VAL A 199 10.90 -0.19 -2.61
CA VAL A 199 10.90 0.96 -1.69
C VAL A 199 10.69 0.53 -0.23
N VAL A 200 9.97 -0.55 0.02
CA VAL A 200 9.63 -1.01 1.38
C VAL A 200 10.71 -1.91 1.99
N ILE A 201 11.31 -2.81 1.19
CA ILE A 201 12.32 -3.79 1.65
C ILE A 201 13.45 -3.18 2.51
N PRO A 202 14.03 -2.01 2.17
CA PRO A 202 15.11 -1.44 2.98
C PRO A 202 14.69 -1.02 4.39
N ASP A 203 13.39 -0.78 4.62
CA ASP A 203 12.85 -0.19 5.85
C ASP A 203 12.23 -1.23 6.80
N VAL A 204 12.19 -2.51 6.40
CA VAL A 204 11.52 -3.58 7.16
C VAL A 204 12.37 -4.84 7.24
N SER A 205 12.19 -5.61 8.31
CA SER A 205 12.91 -6.87 8.55
C SER A 205 12.16 -8.11 8.05
N ILE A 206 10.90 -7.98 7.61
CA ILE A 206 10.11 -9.07 7.01
C ILE A 206 10.79 -9.59 5.74
N VAL A 207 10.83 -10.92 5.57
CA VAL A 207 11.42 -11.58 4.41
C VAL A 207 10.66 -11.22 3.12
N SER A 208 11.40 -11.04 2.02
CA SER A 208 10.84 -10.62 0.71
C SER A 208 9.67 -11.49 0.24
N GLU A 209 9.74 -12.81 0.43
CA GLU A 209 8.67 -13.75 0.05
C GLU A 209 7.35 -13.44 0.80
N ASP A 210 7.42 -13.25 2.11
CA ASP A 210 6.25 -12.94 2.94
C ASP A 210 5.72 -11.53 2.63
N LEU A 211 6.59 -10.61 2.25
CA LEU A 211 6.21 -9.25 1.86
C LEU A 211 5.44 -9.20 0.53
N GLU A 212 5.83 -10.02 -0.45
CA GLU A 212 5.06 -10.22 -1.69
C GLU A 212 3.65 -10.72 -1.39
N GLU A 213 3.52 -11.72 -0.52
CA GLU A 213 2.22 -12.27 -0.12
C GLU A 213 1.37 -11.25 0.64
N LEU A 214 1.98 -10.47 1.54
CA LEU A 214 1.30 -9.38 2.24
C LEU A 214 0.78 -8.32 1.25
N TYR A 215 1.57 -7.98 0.23
CA TYR A 215 1.14 -7.03 -0.79
C TYR A 215 -0.07 -7.55 -1.57
N ASP A 216 -0.05 -8.82 -1.95
CA ASP A 216 -1.17 -9.44 -2.66
C ASP A 216 -2.45 -9.47 -1.80
N LEU A 217 -2.33 -9.75 -0.50
CA LEU A 217 -3.45 -9.65 0.45
C LEU A 217 -3.96 -8.21 0.58
N PHE A 218 -3.05 -7.25 0.72
CA PHE A 218 -3.36 -5.83 0.86
C PHE A 218 -4.11 -5.31 -0.38
N LYS A 219 -3.56 -5.57 -1.57
CA LYS A 219 -4.17 -5.22 -2.85
C LYS A 219 -5.53 -5.87 -3.00
N LYS A 220 -5.67 -7.14 -2.61
CA LYS A 220 -6.96 -7.83 -2.69
C LYS A 220 -8.01 -7.19 -1.80
N GLU A 221 -7.67 -6.83 -0.56
CA GLU A 221 -8.61 -6.15 0.35
C GLU A 221 -9.00 -4.77 -0.17
N HIS A 222 -8.06 -4.03 -0.77
CA HIS A 222 -8.38 -2.81 -1.53
C HIS A 222 -9.46 -3.09 -2.59
N LEU A 223 -9.23 -4.09 -3.45
CA LEU A 223 -10.13 -4.44 -4.54
C LEU A 223 -11.49 -4.99 -4.05
N ILE A 224 -11.56 -5.65 -2.90
CA ILE A 224 -12.82 -6.19 -2.40
C ILE A 224 -13.87 -5.08 -2.16
N SER A 225 -13.48 -3.93 -1.61
CA SER A 225 -14.38 -2.77 -1.49
C SER A 225 -14.80 -2.21 -2.87
N CYS A 226 -13.89 -2.23 -3.84
CA CYS A 226 -14.11 -1.68 -5.17
C CYS A 226 -15.14 -2.47 -5.98
N TYR A 227 -15.28 -3.78 -5.73
CA TYR A 227 -16.19 -4.64 -6.51
C TYR A 227 -17.41 -5.13 -5.73
N TRP A 228 -17.36 -5.19 -4.40
CA TRP A 228 -18.40 -5.86 -3.60
C TRP A 228 -19.13 -4.95 -2.60
N GLU A 229 -18.73 -3.69 -2.43
CA GLU A 229 -19.53 -2.70 -1.68
C GLU A 229 -20.53 -1.99 -2.61
N TRP A 230 -21.79 -1.90 -2.19
CA TRP A 230 -22.97 -1.51 -2.98
C TRP A 230 -22.99 -0.07 -3.56
N ASN A 231 -21.87 0.66 -3.60
CA ASN A 231 -21.79 2.01 -4.15
C ASN A 231 -20.70 2.15 -5.22
N SER A 232 -21.00 1.64 -6.41
CA SER A 232 -20.20 1.72 -7.64
C SER A 232 -19.70 3.14 -8.02
N ALA A 233 -20.39 4.20 -7.57
CA ALA A 233 -20.02 5.60 -7.88
C ALA A 233 -18.74 6.10 -7.17
N VAL A 234 -18.31 5.48 -6.06
CA VAL A 234 -17.07 5.85 -5.33
C VAL A 234 -15.85 5.10 -5.88
N VAL A 235 -16.08 4.00 -6.60
CA VAL A 235 -15.07 3.05 -7.10
C VAL A 235 -14.16 3.68 -8.15
N ILE A 236 -14.73 4.47 -9.07
CA ILE A 236 -14.01 5.15 -10.16
C ILE A 236 -13.12 6.30 -9.64
N GLN A 237 -13.36 6.78 -8.41
CA GLN A 237 -12.57 7.88 -7.83
C GLN A 237 -11.34 7.44 -7.03
N ARG A 238 -11.21 6.15 -6.66
CA ARG A 238 -10.19 5.69 -5.70
C ARG A 238 -8.97 5.00 -6.31
N HIS A 239 -9.12 4.33 -7.45
CA HIS A 239 -7.97 3.78 -8.17
C HIS A 239 -7.59 4.76 -9.29
N ASP A 240 -6.57 5.56 -9.03
CA ASP A 240 -6.00 6.49 -9.99
C ASP A 240 -4.66 5.93 -10.48
N PRO A 241 -4.65 5.31 -11.67
CA PRO A 241 -3.44 4.72 -12.24
C PRO A 241 -2.27 5.71 -12.41
N SER A 242 -2.57 7.02 -12.48
CA SER A 242 -1.58 8.08 -12.69
C SER A 242 -0.76 8.41 -11.42
N ARG A 243 -1.16 7.86 -10.27
CA ARG A 243 -0.43 8.04 -9.02
C ARG A 243 0.89 7.27 -8.99
N PRO A 244 1.87 7.73 -8.19
CA PRO A 244 3.06 6.95 -7.89
C PRO A 244 2.71 5.54 -7.44
N TYR A 245 3.51 4.54 -7.83
CA TYR A 245 3.23 3.11 -7.57
C TYR A 245 2.92 2.80 -6.09
N ALA A 246 3.56 3.50 -5.14
CA ALA A 246 3.32 3.36 -3.71
C ALA A 246 1.95 3.86 -3.23
N GLU A 247 1.30 4.73 -4.01
CA GLU A 247 0.04 5.38 -3.67
C GLU A 247 -1.17 4.82 -4.44
N GLN A 248 -0.94 3.88 -5.36
CA GLN A 248 -2.00 3.32 -6.21
C GLN A 248 -3.01 2.50 -5.40
N TYR A 249 -2.53 1.79 -4.38
CA TYR A 249 -3.37 0.99 -3.50
C TYR A 249 -3.37 1.59 -2.09
N ARG A 250 -4.54 1.99 -1.64
CA ARG A 250 -4.78 2.51 -0.30
C ARG A 250 -6.00 1.85 0.32
N ILE A 251 -5.94 1.55 1.60
CA ILE A 251 -7.03 0.90 2.33
C ILE A 251 -7.63 1.86 3.37
N ASP A 252 -8.93 1.77 3.56
CA ASP A 252 -9.62 2.51 4.63
C ASP A 252 -9.64 1.73 5.96
N SER A 253 -10.27 2.32 6.98
CA SER A 253 -10.31 1.77 8.33
C SER A 253 -10.96 0.39 8.41
N GLN A 254 -11.97 0.10 7.58
CA GLN A 254 -12.66 -1.18 7.61
C GLN A 254 -11.80 -2.27 6.97
N GLN A 255 -11.21 -1.97 5.82
CA GLN A 255 -10.30 -2.86 5.11
C GLN A 255 -9.04 -3.15 5.94
N PHE A 256 -8.47 -2.12 6.57
CA PHE A 256 -7.36 -2.26 7.51
C PHE A 256 -7.73 -3.19 8.66
N THR A 257 -8.92 -3.04 9.24
CA THR A 257 -9.37 -3.90 10.35
C THR A 257 -9.48 -5.37 9.92
N ASN A 258 -9.96 -5.64 8.70
CA ASN A 258 -10.04 -6.99 8.16
C ASN A 258 -8.64 -7.59 7.99
N LEU A 259 -7.71 -6.85 7.37
CA LEU A 259 -6.31 -7.28 7.23
C LEU A 259 -5.65 -7.50 8.59
N PHE A 260 -5.82 -6.56 9.52
CA PHE A 260 -5.25 -6.64 10.85
C PHE A 260 -5.67 -7.91 11.58
N LYS A 261 -6.96 -8.28 11.51
CA LYS A 261 -7.47 -9.53 12.09
C LYS A 261 -6.87 -10.80 11.46
N LEU A 262 -6.44 -10.72 10.20
CA LEU A 262 -5.85 -11.85 9.48
C LEU A 262 -4.37 -12.02 9.81
N VAL A 263 -3.60 -10.92 9.87
CA VAL A 263 -2.13 -10.98 9.90
C VAL A 263 -1.49 -10.45 11.17
N SER A 264 -2.23 -9.83 12.10
CA SER A 264 -1.65 -9.36 13.36
C SER A 264 -1.27 -10.52 14.28
N PRO A 265 -0.13 -10.44 14.99
CA PRO A 265 0.20 -11.38 16.05
C PRO A 265 -0.60 -11.09 17.34
N TRP A 266 -1.11 -9.88 17.51
CA TRP A 266 -1.80 -9.42 18.73
C TRP A 266 -3.32 -9.60 18.63
N MET A 267 -3.76 -10.86 18.60
CA MET A 267 -5.18 -11.22 18.52
C MET A 267 -5.83 -11.19 19.91
N CYS A 268 -6.33 -10.04 20.32
CA CYS A 268 -6.93 -9.81 21.64
C CYS A 268 -8.45 -10.14 21.68
N GLY A 269 -8.91 -11.20 21.01
CA GLY A 269 -10.34 -11.55 20.93
C GLY A 269 -11.23 -10.39 20.47
N GLU A 270 -12.30 -10.09 21.23
CA GLU A 270 -13.22 -8.96 20.97
C GLU A 270 -12.51 -7.59 20.95
N HIS A 271 -11.37 -7.45 21.65
CA HIS A 271 -10.59 -6.21 21.69
C HIS A 271 -9.71 -5.99 20.45
N THR A 272 -9.56 -7.02 19.58
CA THR A 272 -8.76 -6.93 18.34
C THR A 272 -9.26 -5.81 17.42
N GLN A 273 -10.57 -5.61 17.35
CA GLN A 273 -11.15 -4.54 16.53
C GLN A 273 -10.77 -3.15 17.06
N VAL A 274 -10.85 -2.96 18.38
CA VAL A 274 -10.47 -1.70 19.02
C VAL A 274 -8.99 -1.40 18.77
N LEU A 275 -8.13 -2.42 18.91
CA LEU A 275 -6.70 -2.29 18.63
C LEU A 275 -6.42 -1.94 17.16
N ALA A 276 -7.14 -2.56 16.22
CA ALA A 276 -7.03 -2.25 14.80
C ALA A 276 -7.45 -0.80 14.49
N GLU A 277 -8.56 -0.31 15.05
CA GLU A 277 -9.03 1.08 14.87
C GLU A 277 -8.06 2.10 15.46
N ARG A 278 -7.42 1.81 16.60
CA ARG A 278 -6.36 2.64 17.18
C ARG A 278 -5.11 2.65 16.32
N THR A 279 -4.72 1.48 15.80
CA THR A 279 -3.56 1.33 14.93
C THR A 279 -3.77 2.09 13.62
N PHE A 280 -4.95 2.01 13.04
CA PHE A 280 -5.31 2.79 11.86
C PHE A 280 -5.14 4.30 12.10
N ARG A 281 -5.71 4.82 13.19
CA ARG A 281 -5.60 6.25 13.57
C ARG A 281 -4.15 6.69 13.82
N LEU A 282 -3.33 5.81 14.40
CA LEU A 282 -1.92 6.09 14.64
C LEU A 282 -1.15 6.21 13.33
N LEU A 283 -1.47 5.38 12.34
CA LEU A 283 -0.80 5.35 11.03
C LEU A 283 -1.33 6.41 10.06
N ASP A 284 -2.56 6.87 10.22
CA ASP A 284 -3.17 7.94 9.43
C ASP A 284 -2.68 9.34 9.88
N GLU A 285 -1.36 9.55 9.88
CA GLU A 285 -0.73 10.80 10.34
C GLU A 285 -1.21 12.04 9.54
N ASN A 286 -1.60 11.83 8.28
CA ASN A 286 -2.09 12.88 7.39
C ASN A 286 -3.61 13.11 7.49
N MET A 287 -4.32 12.36 8.34
CA MET A 287 -5.79 12.40 8.48
C MET A 287 -6.53 12.18 7.14
N GLY A 288 -5.89 11.45 6.23
CA GLY A 288 -6.38 11.16 4.88
C GLY A 288 -7.40 10.02 4.85
N ARG A 289 -7.64 9.36 6.00
CA ARG A 289 -8.51 8.18 6.17
C ARG A 289 -8.14 7.02 5.26
N LEU A 290 -6.89 6.97 4.83
CA LEU A 290 -6.37 6.00 3.89
C LEU A 290 -4.93 5.68 4.25
N ILE A 291 -4.61 4.38 4.29
CA ILE A 291 -3.27 3.88 4.64
C ILE A 291 -2.66 3.22 3.40
N GLU A 292 -1.38 3.50 3.20
CA GLU A 292 -0.53 2.90 2.15
C GLU A 292 0.12 1.60 2.65
N PHE A 293 0.53 0.76 1.70
CA PHE A 293 1.18 -0.51 2.01
C PHE A 293 2.40 -0.37 2.91
N LYS A 294 3.24 0.66 2.67
CA LYS A 294 4.44 0.92 3.49
C LYS A 294 4.09 1.11 4.97
N ALA A 295 3.13 1.99 5.29
CA ALA A 295 2.74 2.25 6.68
C ALA A 295 2.14 1.00 7.35
N PHE A 296 1.33 0.22 6.61
CA PHE A 296 0.79 -1.04 7.09
C PHE A 296 1.89 -2.05 7.44
N VAL A 297 2.84 -2.28 6.53
CA VAL A 297 3.93 -3.24 6.74
C VAL A 297 4.90 -2.77 7.82
N SER A 298 5.29 -1.50 7.84
CA SER A 298 6.18 -0.97 8.90
C SER A 298 5.58 -1.18 10.29
N CYS A 299 4.25 -1.08 10.43
CA CYS A 299 3.59 -1.39 11.69
C CYS A 299 3.66 -2.88 12.04
N LEU A 300 3.40 -3.77 11.06
CA LEU A 300 3.52 -5.22 11.26
C LEU A 300 4.95 -5.66 11.55
N ASP A 301 5.94 -5.03 10.93
CA ASP A 301 7.35 -5.32 11.16
C ASP A 301 7.74 -5.07 12.62
N ILE A 302 7.29 -3.96 13.21
CA ILE A 302 7.48 -3.72 14.65
C ILE A 302 6.82 -4.81 15.50
N MET A 303 5.62 -5.28 15.12
CA MET A 303 4.91 -6.31 15.88
C MET A 303 5.60 -7.68 15.83
N TYR A 304 6.17 -8.06 14.68
CA TYR A 304 6.83 -9.36 14.47
C TYR A 304 8.31 -9.34 14.85
N ASN A 305 9.05 -8.35 14.34
CA ASN A 305 10.52 -8.30 14.34
C ASN A 305 11.08 -7.21 15.26
N GLY A 306 10.26 -6.28 15.74
CA GLY A 306 10.73 -5.19 16.62
C GLY A 306 11.24 -5.69 17.97
N GLU A 307 12.19 -4.95 18.53
CA GLU A 307 12.68 -5.18 19.90
C GLU A 307 11.57 -4.88 20.92
N MET A 308 11.69 -5.40 22.15
CA MET A 308 10.71 -5.13 23.22
C MET A 308 10.44 -3.63 23.41
N ASN A 309 11.47 -2.79 23.29
CA ASN A 309 11.34 -1.34 23.41
C ASN A 309 10.42 -0.75 22.34
N GLU A 310 10.56 -1.19 21.09
CA GLU A 310 9.74 -0.72 19.96
C GLU A 310 8.31 -1.21 20.06
N LYS A 311 8.12 -2.48 20.44
CA LYS A 311 6.80 -3.09 20.69
C LYS A 311 6.04 -2.37 21.80
N ILE A 312 6.70 -2.11 22.92
CA ILE A 312 6.10 -1.36 24.04
C ILE A 312 5.85 0.09 23.65
N LYS A 313 6.75 0.73 22.87
CA LYS A 313 6.55 2.10 22.36
C LYS A 313 5.34 2.18 21.43
N LEU A 314 5.15 1.20 20.56
CA LEU A 314 3.96 1.09 19.71
C LEU A 314 2.70 0.96 20.58
N LEU A 315 2.69 0.02 21.53
CA LEU A 315 1.57 -0.14 22.45
C LEU A 315 1.29 1.13 23.26
N TYR A 316 2.32 1.81 23.75
CA TYR A 316 2.18 3.08 24.46
C TYR A 316 1.47 4.12 23.59
N ARG A 317 1.92 4.28 22.34
CA ARG A 317 1.34 5.22 21.37
C ARG A 317 -0.11 4.91 21.01
N LEU A 318 -0.53 3.65 21.04
CA LEU A 318 -1.92 3.25 20.82
C LEU A 318 -2.86 3.64 21.97
N HIS A 319 -2.31 3.97 23.14
CA HIS A 319 -3.08 4.29 24.35
C HIS A 319 -3.00 5.77 24.74
N ILE A 320 -2.51 6.62 23.85
CA ILE A 320 -2.51 8.08 23.99
C ILE A 320 -3.06 8.73 22.70
N PRO A 321 -3.54 9.98 22.75
CA PRO A 321 -3.91 10.73 21.55
C PRO A 321 -2.74 10.84 20.55
N PRO A 322 -2.99 10.77 19.22
CA PRO A 322 -4.30 10.75 18.54
C PRO A 322 -4.91 9.36 18.39
N ALA A 323 -4.18 8.30 18.73
CA ALA A 323 -4.62 6.92 18.52
C ALA A 323 -5.77 6.55 19.46
N LEU A 324 -5.79 7.06 20.69
CA LEU A 324 -6.92 6.94 21.62
C LEU A 324 -7.88 8.13 21.44
N THR A 325 -9.18 7.85 21.39
CA THR A 325 -10.23 8.89 21.33
C THR A 325 -11.18 8.75 22.53
N GLU A 326 -11.79 9.85 22.96
CA GLU A 326 -12.76 9.87 24.07
C GLU A 326 -14.07 9.08 23.80
N ASN A 327 -14.20 8.45 22.62
CA ASN A 327 -15.39 7.69 22.26
C ASN A 327 -15.64 6.53 23.24
N GLU A 328 -16.88 6.39 23.72
CA GLU A 328 -17.27 5.41 24.75
C GLU A 328 -16.94 3.94 24.39
N ARG A 329 -16.83 3.59 23.10
CA ARG A 329 -16.39 2.24 22.65
C ARG A 329 -14.94 1.91 23.00
N ASP A 330 -14.04 2.90 23.01
CA ASP A 330 -12.64 2.74 23.44
C ASP A 330 -12.54 2.52 24.96
N SER A 331 -13.56 2.99 25.70
CA SER A 331 -13.65 2.91 27.17
C SER A 331 -14.32 1.62 27.65
N GLN A 332 -15.25 1.08 26.85
CA GLN A 332 -15.92 -0.21 27.05
C GLN A 332 -15.03 -1.37 26.57
N SER A 333 -13.87 -1.55 27.21
CA SER A 333 -13.18 -2.85 27.08
C SER A 333 -14.13 -3.96 27.57
N PRO A 334 -14.32 -5.05 26.81
CA PRO A 334 -15.23 -6.14 27.18
C PRO A 334 -14.80 -6.87 28.47
N LEU A 335 -13.61 -6.58 28.98
CA LEU A 335 -13.15 -6.99 30.29
C LEU A 335 -13.91 -6.22 31.38
N ASN A 336 -14.85 -6.91 32.05
CA ASN A 336 -15.55 -6.42 33.24
C ASN A 336 -14.57 -5.71 34.20
N ASN A 337 -14.93 -4.52 34.68
CA ASN A 337 -14.19 -3.67 35.63
C ASN A 337 -13.83 -4.33 36.97
N SER A 338 -14.10 -5.62 37.15
CA SER A 338 -13.94 -6.35 38.40
C SER A 338 -12.49 -6.79 38.68
N LEU A 339 -11.59 -6.78 37.70
CA LEU A 339 -10.20 -7.25 37.88
C LEU A 339 -9.21 -6.14 38.32
N LEU A 340 -9.55 -4.87 38.08
CA LEU A 340 -8.74 -3.71 38.48
C LEU A 340 -9.36 -2.89 39.62
N SER A 341 -10.48 -3.36 40.21
CA SER A 341 -11.03 -2.77 41.43
C SER A 341 -10.19 -3.21 42.64
N THR A 342 -8.99 -2.67 42.75
CA THR A 342 -8.11 -2.85 43.91
C THR A 342 -8.57 -1.98 45.08
N SER A 343 -9.80 -2.20 45.55
CA SER A 343 -10.18 -1.85 46.93
C SER A 343 -9.69 -2.87 47.95
N ARG A 344 -8.93 -3.90 47.52
CA ARG A 344 -8.25 -4.84 48.40
C ARG A 344 -6.74 -4.75 48.19
N PRO A 345 -5.97 -4.26 49.18
CA PRO A 345 -4.53 -4.45 49.14
C PRO A 345 -4.27 -5.95 49.24
N LEU A 346 -3.69 -6.53 48.19
CA LEU A 346 -3.11 -7.86 48.27
C LEU A 346 -1.92 -7.74 49.24
N VAL A 347 -2.16 -8.14 50.49
CA VAL A 347 -1.11 -8.30 51.48
C VAL A 347 -0.17 -9.38 50.96
N ILE A 348 0.91 -8.96 50.31
CA ILE A 348 2.08 -9.81 50.08
C ILE A 348 2.58 -10.19 51.47
N GLY A 349 2.32 -11.44 51.86
CA GLY A 349 2.92 -12.04 53.03
C GLY A 349 4.43 -11.93 52.91
N LYS A 350 5.06 -11.25 53.86
CA LYS A 350 6.51 -11.18 53.98
C LYS A 350 7.07 -12.60 54.16
N SER A 351 7.45 -13.25 53.07
CA SER A 351 8.40 -14.37 53.10
C SER A 351 9.80 -13.79 52.96
N ASN A 352 10.59 -13.92 54.03
CA ASN A 352 12.01 -13.63 54.03
C ASN A 352 12.74 -14.51 52.99
N SER A 353 13.04 -13.95 51.83
CA SER A 353 14.10 -14.41 50.93
C SER A 353 14.44 -13.25 49.97
N GLU A 354 15.66 -12.72 50.12
CA GLU A 354 16.36 -11.75 49.25
C GLU A 354 15.47 -10.92 48.32
N GLY A 355 14.92 -9.83 48.86
CA GLY A 355 14.29 -8.79 48.05
C GLY A 355 15.35 -8.14 47.16
N ILE A 356 15.40 -8.56 45.90
CA ILE A 356 15.94 -7.75 44.81
C ILE A 356 15.25 -6.39 44.96
N ASP A 357 16.02 -5.35 45.24
CA ASP A 357 15.49 -4.03 45.55
C ASP A 357 14.96 -3.42 44.26
N TYR A 358 13.72 -3.79 43.90
CA TYR A 358 13.05 -3.38 42.66
C TYR A 358 13.09 -1.86 42.45
N GLN A 359 13.05 -1.08 43.53
CA GLN A 359 13.20 0.37 43.48
C GLN A 359 14.61 0.80 43.06
N LYS A 360 15.66 0.10 43.50
CA LYS A 360 17.04 0.33 43.04
C LYS A 360 17.23 -0.10 41.59
N GLN A 361 16.70 -1.26 41.20
CA GLN A 361 16.77 -1.75 39.83
C GLN A 361 16.08 -0.78 38.86
N LEU A 362 14.87 -0.31 39.18
CA LEU A 362 14.14 0.68 38.39
C LEU A 362 14.91 2.01 38.28
N LYS A 363 15.47 2.52 39.38
CA LYS A 363 16.29 3.74 39.37
C LYS A 363 17.53 3.60 38.49
N GLN A 364 18.15 2.43 38.48
CA GLN A 364 19.30 2.14 37.61
C GLN A 364 18.88 2.12 36.14
N MET A 365 17.77 1.46 35.80
CA MET A 365 17.25 1.40 34.43
C MET A 365 16.84 2.77 33.89
N LEU A 366 16.15 3.59 34.69
CA LEU A 366 15.81 4.97 34.32
C LEU A 366 17.07 5.81 34.04
N LYS A 367 18.15 5.60 34.80
CA LYS A 367 19.43 6.27 34.59
C LYS A 367 20.12 5.82 33.30
N ASP A 368 20.00 4.54 32.94
CA ASP A 368 20.60 4.01 31.72
C ASP A 368 19.80 4.42 30.47
N LEU A 369 18.46 4.47 30.55
CA LEU A 369 17.59 5.02 29.50
C LEU A 369 17.83 6.53 29.29
N ALA A 370 18.05 7.30 30.35
CA ALA A 370 18.35 8.73 30.25
C ALA A 370 19.68 8.99 29.48
N LYS A 371 20.70 8.14 29.67
CA LYS A 371 21.95 8.23 28.91
C LYS A 371 21.77 7.90 27.43
N GLU A 372 20.87 6.95 27.11
CA GLU A 372 20.59 6.59 25.71
C GLU A 372 19.81 7.69 24.97
N LYS A 373 18.95 8.41 25.70
CA LYS A 373 18.20 9.58 25.21
C LYS A 373 19.10 10.76 24.83
N ASP A 374 20.23 10.96 25.51
CA ASP A 374 21.22 11.99 25.15
C ASP A 374 21.95 11.66 23.82
N THR A 375 21.98 10.39 23.41
CA THR A 375 22.58 9.92 22.14
C THR A 375 21.61 9.92 20.95
N LYS A 376 20.30 9.77 21.17
CA LYS A 376 19.27 9.78 20.14
C LYS A 376 18.31 10.94 20.40
N ALA A 377 18.40 12.01 19.59
CA ALA A 377 17.52 13.17 19.72
C ALA A 377 16.05 12.85 19.36
N GLU A 378 15.37 12.09 20.20
CA GLU A 378 13.95 11.75 20.06
C GLU A 378 13.07 12.80 20.73
N LYS A 379 11.95 13.16 20.08
CA LYS A 379 10.91 14.00 20.68
C LYS A 379 10.29 13.30 21.88
N GLU A 380 10.10 14.03 22.98
CA GLU A 380 9.46 13.48 24.17
C GLU A 380 8.02 13.06 23.88
N LEU A 381 7.68 11.83 24.26
CA LEU A 381 6.32 11.30 24.11
C LEU A 381 5.38 11.94 25.13
N PRO A 382 4.10 12.21 24.77
CA PRO A 382 3.09 12.67 25.72
C PRO A 382 2.96 11.70 26.89
N LYS A 383 2.82 12.22 28.11
CA LYS A 383 2.63 11.39 29.31
C LYS A 383 1.22 10.82 29.33
N MET A 384 1.09 9.65 29.93
CA MET A 384 -0.13 8.87 30.01
C MET A 384 -0.85 9.15 31.34
N SER A 385 -2.13 9.47 31.30
CA SER A 385 -3.03 9.62 32.45
C SER A 385 -3.38 8.26 33.07
N GLN A 386 -4.01 8.27 34.25
CA GLN A 386 -4.44 7.04 34.92
C GLN A 386 -5.43 6.22 34.08
N GLN A 387 -6.36 6.90 33.39
CA GLN A 387 -7.37 6.23 32.57
C GLN A 387 -6.73 5.54 31.36
N GLU A 388 -5.80 6.22 30.69
CA GLU A 388 -5.04 5.70 29.56
C GLU A 388 -4.17 4.50 29.99
N PHE A 389 -3.52 4.60 31.15
CA PHE A 389 -2.71 3.52 31.71
C PHE A 389 -3.55 2.27 32.05
N ILE A 390 -4.74 2.46 32.60
CA ILE A 390 -5.68 1.35 32.83
C ILE A 390 -6.03 0.66 31.51
N GLN A 391 -6.27 1.42 30.43
CA GLN A 391 -6.55 0.82 29.12
C GLN A 391 -5.33 0.10 28.54
N PHE A 392 -4.13 0.66 28.72
CA PHE A 392 -2.87 0.00 28.35
C PHE A 392 -2.73 -1.36 29.04
N CYS A 393 -2.94 -1.42 30.36
CA CYS A 393 -2.94 -2.67 31.11
C CYS A 393 -4.02 -3.64 30.61
N LYS A 394 -5.25 -3.19 30.35
CA LYS A 394 -6.33 -4.04 29.81
C LYS A 394 -5.94 -4.68 28.47
N THR A 395 -5.31 -3.93 27.57
CA THR A 395 -4.82 -4.46 26.29
C THR A 395 -3.76 -5.53 26.50
N LEU A 396 -2.81 -5.32 27.42
CA LEU A 396 -1.81 -6.34 27.76
C LEU A 396 -2.47 -7.60 28.34
N TYR A 397 -3.44 -7.46 29.25
CA TYR A 397 -4.22 -8.59 29.76
C TYR A 397 -4.90 -9.38 28.62
N SER A 398 -5.55 -8.69 27.68
CA SER A 398 -6.17 -9.37 26.53
C SER A 398 -5.16 -10.00 25.56
N MET A 399 -3.94 -9.48 25.48
CA MET A 399 -2.88 -10.00 24.62
C MET A 399 -2.27 -11.31 25.16
N PHE A 400 -2.23 -11.47 26.49
CA PHE A 400 -1.70 -12.67 27.14
C PHE A 400 -2.73 -13.80 27.21
N HIS A 401 -3.98 -13.54 26.84
CA HIS A 401 -5.03 -14.55 26.84
C HIS A 401 -4.68 -15.67 25.85
N GLU A 402 -4.86 -16.92 26.26
CA GLU A 402 -4.48 -18.13 25.51
C GLU A 402 -2.96 -18.38 25.37
N ASP A 403 -2.09 -17.56 25.98
CA ASP A 403 -0.66 -17.86 26.06
C ASP A 403 -0.37 -18.97 27.10
N PRO A 404 0.54 -19.92 26.84
CA PRO A 404 0.89 -20.96 27.82
C PRO A 404 1.38 -20.43 29.16
N GLU A 405 1.97 -19.22 29.20
CA GLU A 405 2.49 -18.57 30.40
C GLU A 405 1.52 -17.50 30.97
N GLU A 406 0.24 -17.53 30.57
CA GLU A 406 -0.81 -16.56 30.92
C GLU A 406 -0.82 -16.18 32.41
N ASN A 407 -0.73 -17.16 33.33
CA ASN A 407 -0.76 -16.90 34.78
C ASN A 407 0.47 -16.11 35.28
N GLU A 408 1.67 -16.41 34.75
CA GLU A 408 2.89 -15.71 35.14
C GLU A 408 2.93 -14.29 34.57
N LEU A 409 2.41 -14.11 33.35
CA LEU A 409 2.25 -12.81 32.71
C LEU A 409 1.25 -11.93 33.47
N TYR A 410 0.12 -12.50 33.93
CA TYR A 410 -0.85 -11.80 34.77
C TYR A 410 -0.31 -11.41 36.15
N GLN A 411 0.56 -12.22 36.74
CA GLN A 411 1.22 -11.86 37.98
C GLN A 411 2.23 -10.74 37.77
N ALA A 412 3.06 -10.83 36.73
CA ALA A 412 4.06 -9.82 36.40
C ALA A 412 3.43 -8.46 36.11
N ILE A 413 2.37 -8.41 35.30
CA ILE A 413 1.68 -7.14 35.02
C ILE A 413 1.02 -6.55 36.28
N ALA A 414 0.51 -7.38 37.21
CA ALA A 414 -0.03 -6.91 38.48
C ALA A 414 1.07 -6.28 39.37
N THR A 415 2.27 -6.89 39.40
CA THR A 415 3.45 -6.33 40.08
C THR A 415 3.82 -4.97 39.49
N VAL A 416 3.97 -4.89 38.16
CA VAL A 416 4.30 -3.65 37.44
C VAL A 416 3.26 -2.56 37.67
N THR A 417 1.98 -2.91 37.59
CA THR A 417 0.85 -1.99 37.82
C THR A 417 0.91 -1.42 39.24
N THR A 418 1.17 -2.26 40.24
CA THR A 418 1.26 -1.84 41.64
C THR A 418 2.47 -0.91 41.86
N LEU A 419 3.62 -1.25 41.28
CA LEU A 419 4.84 -0.43 41.33
C LEU A 419 4.61 0.96 40.72
N LEU A 420 4.02 1.02 39.53
CA LEU A 420 3.76 2.27 38.81
C LEU A 420 2.73 3.16 39.53
N LEU A 421 1.67 2.58 40.09
CA LEU A 421 0.71 3.32 40.90
C LEU A 421 1.37 3.93 42.14
N GLN A 422 2.20 3.16 42.86
CA GLN A 422 2.96 3.66 44.01
C GLN A 422 3.93 4.79 43.62
N ILE A 423 4.61 4.68 42.48
CA ILE A 423 5.53 5.71 41.99
C ILE A 423 4.78 7.01 41.65
N GLY A 424 3.65 6.90 40.96
CA GLY A 424 2.84 8.08 40.64
C GLY A 424 2.18 8.73 41.86
N GLU A 425 1.78 7.94 42.87
CA GLU A 425 1.33 8.46 44.18
C GLU A 425 2.44 9.20 44.94
N VAL A 426 3.69 8.73 44.85
CA VAL A 426 4.85 9.43 45.44
C VAL A 426 5.14 10.75 44.72
N GLY A 427 5.03 10.78 43.39
CA GLY A 427 5.12 12.01 42.58
C GLY A 427 4.04 13.04 42.95
N GLN A 428 2.83 12.58 43.27
CA GLN A 428 1.76 13.42 43.80
C GLN A 428 2.06 13.95 45.21
N ARG A 429 2.69 13.15 46.09
CA ARG A 429 3.10 13.61 47.44
C ARG A 429 4.21 14.65 47.40
N SER A 430 5.14 14.57 46.44
CA SER A 430 6.14 15.61 46.22
C SER A 430 5.56 16.88 45.57
N SER A 431 4.47 16.76 44.80
CA SER A 431 3.78 17.91 44.20
C SER A 431 2.77 18.58 45.16
N SER A 432 2.25 17.82 46.13
CA SER A 432 1.34 18.30 47.19
C SER A 432 2.05 18.68 48.50
N SER A 433 3.38 18.49 48.56
CA SER A 433 4.23 18.90 49.69
C SER A 433 5.40 19.77 49.23
N GLY A 434 5.17 20.61 48.21
CA GLY A 434 6.14 21.55 47.66
C GLY A 434 5.66 23.01 47.77
N SER A 435 5.60 23.52 49.00
CA SER A 435 5.87 24.92 49.28
C SER A 435 6.85 24.94 50.44
N ASP A 436 8.04 25.49 50.21
CA ASP A 436 9.23 25.53 51.07
C ASP A 436 10.08 24.25 51.07
N ASP A 437 10.94 24.09 50.05
CA ASP A 437 12.36 24.46 50.18
C ASP A 437 13.06 24.29 48.81
N PHE A 438 14.14 25.05 48.58
CA PHE A 438 14.86 25.27 47.31
C PHE A 438 14.35 26.42 46.42
N SER A 439 14.38 27.62 46.97
CA SER A 439 14.78 28.83 46.22
C SER A 439 15.78 29.60 47.09
N GLU A 440 17.08 29.33 46.92
CA GLU A 440 18.08 30.34 47.28
C GLU A 440 17.93 31.46 46.25
N ASP A 441 17.20 32.52 46.60
CA ASP A 441 17.36 33.80 45.93
C ASP A 441 17.73 34.88 46.95
N PHE A 442 18.79 35.59 46.59
CA PHE A 442 19.27 36.78 47.26
C PHE A 442 18.15 37.82 47.40
N HIS A 443 17.96 38.30 48.62
CA HIS A 443 17.61 39.68 48.99
C HIS A 443 16.19 40.24 48.73
N THR A 444 15.51 40.46 49.87
CA THR A 444 15.09 41.80 50.38
C THR A 444 13.59 42.16 50.36
N GLU A 445 13.12 42.40 51.59
CA GLU A 445 12.07 43.33 52.07
C GLU A 445 10.58 43.14 51.74
N ALA A 446 9.87 42.73 52.81
CA ALA A 446 8.86 43.54 53.54
C ALA A 446 7.40 43.58 53.07
N SER A 447 6.55 43.66 54.12
CA SER A 447 5.13 44.06 54.20
C SER A 447 4.08 43.04 53.74
N THR A 448 2.89 42.88 54.33
CA THR A 448 2.28 42.92 55.69
C THR A 448 0.76 42.77 55.45
N SER A 449 0.01 42.32 56.47
CA SER A 449 -1.47 42.38 56.63
C SER A 449 -2.25 41.22 55.99
N GLU A 450 -2.77 40.25 56.74
CA GLU A 450 -3.89 40.29 57.71
C GLU A 450 -5.24 40.71 57.12
N GLN A 451 -6.20 39.76 57.13
CA GLN A 451 -7.58 39.81 57.68
C GLN A 451 -8.42 38.69 57.03
N ASP A 452 -8.93 37.65 57.67
CA ASP A 452 -9.75 37.48 58.89
C ASP A 452 -11.27 37.41 58.60
N GLN A 453 -11.94 36.50 59.32
CA GLN A 453 -13.40 36.31 59.53
C GLN A 453 -14.25 35.52 58.51
N VAL A 454 -15.30 34.78 58.88
CA VAL A 454 -15.75 33.93 60.01
C VAL A 454 -17.16 33.44 59.63
N PHE A 455 -17.42 32.16 59.93
CA PHE A 455 -18.68 31.38 59.98
C PHE A 455 -20.06 32.07 59.84
N THR A 456 -20.98 31.37 59.14
CA THR A 456 -22.27 30.89 59.73
C THR A 456 -22.88 29.75 58.92
N ASP A 457 -23.28 28.69 59.64
CA ASP A 457 -23.93 27.45 59.21
C ASP A 457 -25.35 27.62 58.64
N THR A 458 -25.72 26.76 57.68
CA THR A 458 -27.07 26.15 57.61
C THR A 458 -27.01 24.79 56.95
N LEU A 459 -27.29 23.74 57.73
CA LEU A 459 -27.41 22.34 57.33
C LEU A 459 -28.50 22.13 56.27
N LYS A 460 -28.14 21.54 55.12
CA LYS A 460 -29.03 20.68 54.32
C LYS A 460 -28.29 19.41 53.91
N ILE A 461 -28.88 18.29 54.32
CA ILE A 461 -28.46 16.92 54.05
C ILE A 461 -28.54 16.66 52.54
N SER A 462 -27.39 16.46 51.90
CA SER A 462 -27.26 15.77 50.61
C SER A 462 -26.23 14.66 50.77
N LYS A 463 -26.56 13.48 50.25
CA LYS A 463 -25.65 12.33 50.14
C LYS A 463 -24.53 12.69 49.16
N ASN A 464 -23.47 13.30 49.65
CA ASN A 464 -22.19 13.38 48.95
C ASN A 464 -21.24 12.36 49.58
N VAL A 465 -21.04 11.25 48.88
CA VAL A 465 -19.75 10.57 48.93
C VAL A 465 -18.72 11.64 48.53
N PRO A 466 -17.65 11.88 49.31
CA PRO A 466 -16.68 12.89 48.94
C PRO A 466 -16.02 12.44 47.64
N SER A 467 -16.24 13.21 46.56
CA SER A 467 -15.38 13.18 45.39
C SER A 467 -13.98 13.56 45.86
N LEU A 468 -13.15 12.55 46.09
CA LEU A 468 -11.73 12.74 46.31
C LEU A 468 -11.21 13.43 45.05
N ALA A 469 -10.75 14.67 45.21
CA ALA A 469 -10.04 15.39 44.16
C ALA A 469 -8.85 14.54 43.73
N THR A 470 -9.00 13.82 42.62
CA THR A 470 -7.93 13.08 41.96
C THR A 470 -7.00 14.11 41.36
N GLY A 471 -5.88 14.39 42.03
CA GLY A 471 -4.75 15.02 41.36
C GLY A 471 -4.37 14.15 40.16
N ASP A 472 -4.12 14.79 39.02
CA ASP A 472 -3.90 14.11 37.74
C ASP A 472 -2.65 13.21 37.81
N TRP A 473 -2.86 11.93 38.11
CA TRP A 473 -1.82 10.91 38.04
C TRP A 473 -1.38 10.80 36.58
N ILE A 474 -0.07 10.92 36.36
CA ILE A 474 0.55 10.84 35.04
C ILE A 474 1.81 9.97 35.12
N VAL A 475 2.07 9.20 34.06
CA VAL A 475 3.23 8.33 33.94
C VAL A 475 3.91 8.52 32.57
N SER A 476 5.24 8.52 32.57
CA SER A 476 6.05 8.63 31.35
C SER A 476 6.30 7.27 30.69
N PHE A 477 6.61 7.28 29.39
CA PHE A 477 7.01 6.08 28.65
C PHE A 477 8.21 5.38 29.31
N GLU A 478 9.22 6.14 29.72
CA GLU A 478 10.44 5.61 30.33
C GLU A 478 10.15 4.89 31.66
N GLN A 479 9.19 5.40 32.44
CA GLN A 479 8.75 4.73 33.68
C GLN A 479 8.01 3.42 33.39
N ILE A 480 7.12 3.40 32.41
CA ILE A 480 6.41 2.18 32.02
C ILE A 480 7.41 1.15 31.49
N LEU A 481 8.27 1.54 30.56
CA LEU A 481 9.26 0.66 29.95
C LEU A 481 10.21 0.08 31.00
N ALA A 482 10.79 0.92 31.85
CA ALA A 482 11.71 0.48 32.89
C ALA A 482 11.04 -0.47 33.89
N SER A 483 9.75 -0.28 34.18
CA SER A 483 9.00 -1.17 35.07
C SER A 483 8.64 -2.49 34.40
N LEU A 484 8.30 -2.50 33.11
CA LEU A 484 8.06 -3.74 32.37
C LEU A 484 9.34 -4.59 32.24
N LEU A 485 10.48 -3.93 32.07
CA LEU A 485 11.79 -4.60 31.98
C LEU A 485 12.28 -5.21 33.30
N THR A 486 11.67 -4.90 34.45
CA THR A 486 12.03 -5.57 35.71
C THR A 486 11.46 -7.00 35.80
N GLU A 487 10.44 -7.33 35.01
CA GLU A 487 9.78 -8.63 35.03
C GLU A 487 10.22 -9.50 33.85
N GLN A 488 10.96 -10.58 34.13
CA GLN A 488 11.54 -11.43 33.09
C GLN A 488 10.49 -12.13 32.22
N SER A 489 9.32 -12.48 32.75
CA SER A 489 8.24 -13.12 31.97
C SER A 489 7.70 -12.19 30.89
N LEU A 490 7.56 -10.89 31.17
CA LEU A 490 7.15 -9.89 30.18
C LEU A 490 8.23 -9.68 29.13
N VAL A 491 9.52 -9.66 29.53
CA VAL A 491 10.65 -9.60 28.60
C VAL A 491 10.62 -10.79 27.65
N ASN A 492 10.50 -12.01 28.19
CA ASN A 492 10.45 -13.23 27.38
C ASN A 492 9.27 -13.23 26.40
N PHE A 493 8.10 -12.73 26.82
CA PHE A 493 6.92 -12.63 25.95
C PHE A 493 7.15 -11.69 24.77
N PHE A 494 7.67 -10.49 24.99
CA PHE A 494 7.88 -9.50 23.92
C PHE A 494 9.08 -9.80 23.01
N GLU A 495 10.12 -10.47 23.54
CA GLU A 495 11.29 -10.90 22.77
C GLU A 495 11.09 -12.25 22.06
N LYS A 496 9.96 -12.93 22.29
CA LYS A 496 9.62 -14.18 21.60
C LYS A 496 9.57 -13.95 20.09
N SER A 497 10.30 -14.77 19.34
CA SER A 497 10.26 -14.77 17.88
C SER A 497 8.88 -15.20 17.38
N LEU A 498 8.30 -14.41 16.50
CA LEU A 498 6.99 -14.66 15.90
C LEU A 498 7.15 -14.92 14.40
N GLU A 499 6.40 -15.88 13.86
CA GLU A 499 6.42 -16.21 12.43
C GLU A 499 5.16 -15.69 11.74
N LEU A 500 5.34 -14.93 10.65
CA LEU A 500 4.24 -14.36 9.86
C LEU A 500 3.63 -15.40 8.90
N LYS A 501 4.46 -16.27 8.32
CA LYS A 501 4.07 -17.30 7.35
C LYS A 501 2.80 -18.10 7.67
N PRO A 502 2.61 -18.67 8.88
CA PRO A 502 1.39 -19.42 9.20
C PRO A 502 0.10 -18.57 9.15
N LYS A 503 0.20 -17.27 9.47
CA LYS A 503 -0.93 -16.33 9.36
C LYS A 503 -1.27 -16.05 7.89
N LEU A 504 -0.27 -15.91 7.03
CA LEU A 504 -0.46 -15.73 5.59
C LEU A 504 -1.15 -16.95 4.96
N GLU A 505 -0.72 -18.16 5.31
CA GLU A 505 -1.34 -19.40 4.84
C GLU A 505 -2.82 -19.51 5.29
N THR A 506 -3.09 -19.16 6.55
CA THR A 506 -4.46 -19.14 7.11
C THR A 506 -5.34 -18.08 6.42
N ALA A 507 -4.77 -16.90 6.13
CA ALA A 507 -5.47 -15.84 5.41
C ALA A 507 -5.85 -16.27 3.99
N LYS A 508 -4.94 -16.93 3.27
CA LYS A 508 -5.21 -17.51 1.94
C LYS A 508 -6.37 -18.51 1.97
N LEU A 509 -6.39 -19.42 2.94
CA LEU A 509 -7.46 -20.41 3.11
C LEU A 509 -8.82 -19.76 3.41
N THR A 510 -8.86 -18.83 4.36
CA THR A 510 -10.07 -18.09 4.73
C THR A 510 -10.65 -17.35 3.52
N GLN A 511 -9.79 -16.75 2.71
CA GLN A 511 -10.20 -16.06 1.50
C GLN A 511 -10.67 -16.99 0.37
N CYS A 512 -10.12 -18.20 0.24
CA CYS A 512 -10.62 -19.20 -0.71
C CYS A 512 -12.04 -19.67 -0.33
N ASN A 513 -12.32 -19.82 0.95
CA ASN A 513 -13.64 -20.28 1.44
C ASN A 513 -14.73 -19.20 1.31
N SER A 514 -14.38 -17.91 1.38
CA SER A 514 -15.36 -16.84 1.09
C SER A 514 -15.90 -16.88 -0.34
N LYS A 515 -15.13 -17.41 -1.31
CA LYS A 515 -15.58 -17.59 -2.71
C LYS A 515 -16.62 -18.71 -2.88
N SER A 516 -16.69 -19.70 -1.97
CA SER A 516 -17.67 -20.79 -2.08
C SER A 516 -19.04 -20.45 -1.49
N SER A 517 -19.11 -19.45 -0.61
CA SER A 517 -20.38 -19.02 0.03
C SER A 517 -21.07 -17.86 -0.69
N GLY A 518 -20.42 -17.25 -1.68
CA GLY A 518 -20.94 -16.12 -2.47
C GLY A 518 -21.60 -16.49 -3.82
N ALA A 519 -21.82 -17.78 -4.11
CA ALA A 519 -22.49 -18.21 -5.34
C ALA A 519 -24.01 -17.99 -5.28
N SER A 520 -24.44 -16.73 -5.20
CA SER A 520 -25.73 -16.31 -5.73
C SER A 520 -25.49 -16.02 -7.20
N GLN A 521 -26.04 -16.84 -8.10
CA GLN A 521 -25.87 -16.69 -9.55
C GLN A 521 -26.18 -15.25 -10.00
N PRO A 522 -25.32 -14.59 -10.79
CA PRO A 522 -25.74 -13.39 -11.51
C PRO A 522 -26.79 -13.80 -12.54
N SER A 523 -27.93 -13.12 -12.50
CA SER A 523 -29.01 -13.37 -13.44
C SER A 523 -28.55 -12.97 -14.85
N ARG A 524 -29.01 -13.71 -15.86
CA ARG A 524 -28.60 -13.66 -17.27
C ARG A 524 -28.70 -12.28 -17.97
N GLY A 525 -29.11 -11.22 -17.27
CA GLY A 525 -29.14 -9.83 -17.74
C GLY A 525 -27.87 -9.01 -17.41
N GLU A 526 -26.96 -9.49 -16.58
CA GLU A 526 -25.75 -8.73 -16.16
C GLU A 526 -24.54 -8.93 -17.08
N ILE A 527 -24.57 -9.93 -17.97
CA ILE A 527 -23.49 -10.16 -18.96
C ILE A 527 -23.54 -9.12 -20.09
N GLU A 528 -24.69 -8.48 -20.34
CA GLU A 528 -24.83 -7.50 -21.42
C GLU A 528 -24.38 -6.07 -21.04
N GLN A 529 -24.21 -5.74 -19.74
CA GLN A 529 -23.79 -4.40 -19.31
C GLN A 529 -22.27 -4.24 -19.10
N LEU A 530 -21.53 -5.34 -19.00
CA LEU A 530 -20.06 -5.33 -18.99
C LEU A 530 -19.43 -5.21 -20.39
N ASN A 531 -20.24 -5.25 -21.46
CA ASN A 531 -19.79 -5.17 -22.85
C ASN A 531 -19.89 -3.75 -23.46
N VAL A 532 -20.18 -2.70 -22.67
CA VAL A 532 -20.35 -1.32 -23.19
C VAL A 532 -19.59 -0.24 -22.40
N GLN A 533 -18.55 -0.58 -21.63
CA GLN A 533 -17.67 0.44 -21.03
C GLN A 533 -16.19 0.15 -21.19
#